data_AF-A0AAU2YBG3-F1
#
_entry.id   AF-A0AAU2YBG3-F1
#
_cell.length_a   1.000
_cell.length_b   1.000
_cell.length_c   1.000
_cell.angle_alpha   90.00
_cell.angle_beta   90.00
_cell.angle_gamma   90.00
#
_symmetry.space_group_name_H-M   'P 1'
#
loop_
_entity.id
_entity.type
_entity.pdbx_description
1 polymer ?
#
loop_
_entity_poly.entity_id
_entity_poly.type
_entity_poly.pdbx_seq_one_letter_code
_entity_poly.pdbx_strand_id
1 'polypeptide(L)'
;MRRILKAAGAVLAAAACLTAAVPSASAAAPASRHAAAEASPAPPANPLSRLGALSWGPAALGSVTNPDRSPAGANDFACKPSAAHPYPVVLVHGTFENAFDNWSGLAPVLKKAGYCVFALNYGESAPRALMKATGPIAASAKQLATYVDKVLAATGAAKVDLVGHSQGGGLMAEWYLRFEGGAAKVHHLVGINPSNHGTTASGTIHLLDAALDVAGHVGKPLGLDSPAAKDQTIGSPVLQQLYAKGDTEPGVAYTTIVSRTDLVVTPYTNQFLTAGPGATVRNILLQDVCPLDLTGHVGGPYDPNVYQLVRNALDPAHAEPVRCALMPIPV
;
A
#
# COMPACT_ATOMS: atom_id res chain seq x y z
N MET A 1 2.40 -21.85 -65.90
CA MET A 1 3.87 -21.98 -66.11
C MET A 1 4.45 -22.56 -64.82
N ARG A 2 4.78 -23.86 -64.78
CA ARG A 2 6.17 -24.40 -64.83
C ARG A 2 7.10 -23.72 -63.80
N ARG A 3 7.35 -24.30 -62.63
CA ARG A 3 8.38 -25.33 -62.26
C ARG A 3 9.84 -24.82 -62.35
N ILE A 4 10.66 -25.30 -61.40
CA ILE A 4 12.16 -25.39 -61.34
C ILE A 4 12.80 -24.19 -60.60
N LEU A 5 13.39 -24.25 -59.40
CA LEU A 5 14.32 -25.17 -58.67
C LEU A 5 15.76 -25.23 -59.22
N LYS A 6 16.75 -24.78 -58.43
CA LYS A 6 18.19 -25.16 -58.42
C LYS A 6 18.81 -24.43 -57.20
N ALA A 7 19.14 -25.02 -56.05
CA ALA A 7 19.93 -26.20 -55.67
C ALA A 7 21.45 -26.03 -55.86
N ALA A 8 22.19 -26.02 -54.74
CA ALA A 8 23.49 -26.67 -54.47
C ALA A 8 24.03 -26.13 -53.12
N GLY A 9 24.59 -26.89 -52.19
CA GLY A 9 24.95 -28.30 -52.17
C GLY A 9 25.21 -28.76 -50.73
N ALA A 10 25.07 -30.07 -50.52
CA ALA A 10 25.25 -30.77 -49.26
C ALA A 10 26.71 -31.18 -49.04
N VAL A 11 27.11 -31.36 -47.78
CA VAL A 11 28.06 -32.42 -47.38
C VAL A 11 27.52 -33.11 -46.13
N LEU A 12 27.34 -34.43 -46.26
CA LEU A 12 27.01 -35.42 -45.23
C LEU A 12 28.25 -35.83 -44.42
N ALA A 13 28.06 -36.16 -43.15
CA ALA A 13 28.62 -37.35 -42.46
C ALA A 13 27.99 -37.43 -41.05
N ALA A 14 27.01 -38.31 -40.79
CA ALA A 14 27.13 -39.73 -40.40
C ALA A 14 27.17 -39.97 -38.87
N ALA A 15 25.97 -40.24 -38.35
CA ALA A 15 25.54 -41.19 -37.30
C ALA A 15 26.50 -41.66 -36.18
N ALA A 16 26.01 -41.58 -34.94
CA ALA A 16 26.05 -42.69 -33.98
C ALA A 16 24.93 -42.56 -32.94
N CYS A 17 23.92 -43.43 -33.03
CA CYS A 17 23.01 -43.71 -31.92
C CYS A 17 23.73 -44.62 -30.92
N LEU A 18 23.87 -44.18 -29.66
CA LEU A 18 24.05 -45.08 -28.53
C LEU A 18 22.97 -44.79 -27.49
N THR A 19 22.07 -45.76 -27.34
CA THR A 19 21.13 -45.87 -26.22
C THR A 19 21.89 -46.38 -25.00
N ALA A 20 21.95 -45.57 -23.95
CA ALA A 20 22.31 -46.02 -22.61
C ALA A 20 21.27 -45.48 -21.63
N ALA A 21 20.49 -46.40 -21.05
CA ALA A 21 19.58 -46.13 -19.96
C ALA A 21 20.37 -45.75 -18.70
N VAL A 22 19.95 -44.68 -18.01
CA VAL A 22 20.48 -44.26 -16.70
C VAL A 22 19.28 -43.83 -15.84
N PRO A 23 19.22 -44.21 -14.55
CA PRO A 23 17.98 -44.42 -13.81
C PRO A 23 17.36 -43.15 -13.26
N SER A 24 16.05 -43.23 -13.01
CA SER A 24 15.22 -42.24 -12.33
C SER A 24 15.74 -41.97 -10.91
N ALA A 25 16.56 -40.95 -10.75
CA ALA A 25 16.91 -40.39 -9.44
C ALA A 25 15.90 -39.30 -9.08
N SER A 26 15.12 -39.56 -8.04
CA SER A 26 14.26 -38.57 -7.37
C SER A 26 15.13 -37.41 -6.88
N ALA A 27 15.06 -36.27 -7.58
CA ALA A 27 15.67 -35.03 -7.13
C ALA A 27 14.73 -34.39 -6.10
N ALA A 28 15.00 -34.65 -4.82
CA ALA A 28 14.47 -33.85 -3.73
C ALA A 28 14.82 -32.37 -3.98
N ALA A 29 13.81 -31.50 -3.93
CA ALA A 29 13.99 -30.06 -4.05
C ALA A 29 15.00 -29.55 -3.00
N PRO A 30 15.94 -28.65 -3.34
CA PRO A 30 16.80 -28.05 -2.33
C PRO A 30 15.92 -27.20 -1.41
N ALA A 31 15.89 -27.57 -0.13
CA ALA A 31 15.29 -26.75 0.91
C ALA A 31 16.03 -25.41 0.96
N SER A 32 15.33 -24.35 0.56
CA SER A 32 15.78 -22.96 0.67
C SER A 32 15.96 -22.62 2.15
N ARG A 33 17.16 -22.82 2.68
CA ARG A 33 17.58 -22.26 3.97
C ARG A 33 17.61 -20.74 3.83
N HIS A 34 16.48 -20.09 4.10
CA HIS A 34 16.45 -18.66 4.34
C HIS A 34 17.16 -18.44 5.66
N ALA A 35 18.41 -17.98 5.59
CA ALA A 35 19.08 -17.38 6.73
C ALA A 35 18.21 -16.20 7.18
N ALA A 36 17.64 -16.29 8.37
CA ALA A 36 17.02 -15.16 9.02
C ALA A 36 18.09 -14.06 9.14
N ALA A 37 17.88 -12.92 8.52
CA ALA A 37 18.68 -11.75 8.79
C ALA A 37 18.47 -11.38 10.26
N GLU A 38 19.49 -11.56 11.10
CA GLU A 38 19.53 -10.97 12.43
C GLU A 38 19.31 -9.46 12.29
N ALA A 39 18.34 -8.95 13.06
CA ALA A 39 18.09 -7.53 13.15
C ALA A 39 19.37 -6.83 13.61
N SER A 40 20.02 -6.10 12.70
CA SER A 40 21.13 -5.22 13.10
C SER A 40 20.59 -4.16 14.05
N PRO A 41 21.29 -3.84 15.15
CA PRO A 41 20.85 -2.81 16.07
C PRO A 41 20.81 -1.47 15.33
N ALA A 42 19.65 -0.81 15.37
CA ALA A 42 19.48 0.50 14.75
C ALA A 42 20.44 1.52 15.40
N PRO A 43 21.08 2.41 14.61
CA PRO A 43 21.88 3.50 15.17
C PRO A 43 21.02 4.38 16.09
N PRO A 44 21.62 5.04 17.10
CA PRO A 44 20.88 5.81 18.09
C PRO A 44 20.03 6.89 17.39
N ALA A 45 18.72 6.75 17.55
CA ALA A 45 17.72 7.65 17.01
C ALA A 45 17.96 9.08 17.54
N ASN A 46 18.25 10.04 16.64
CA ASN A 46 18.21 11.48 16.94
C ASN A 46 16.87 11.78 17.65
N PRO A 47 16.82 12.54 18.76
CA PRO A 47 15.59 12.86 19.47
C PRO A 47 14.45 13.36 18.56
N LEU A 48 14.78 14.05 17.44
CA LEU A 48 13.81 14.47 16.44
C LEU A 48 13.17 13.32 15.66
N SER A 49 13.88 12.20 15.46
CA SER A 49 13.34 11.01 14.80
C SER A 49 12.30 10.25 15.63
N ARG A 50 12.19 10.55 16.94
CA ARG A 50 11.15 9.98 17.81
C ARG A 50 9.80 10.70 17.67
N LEU A 51 9.79 11.91 17.13
CA LEU A 51 8.58 12.73 16.95
C LEU A 51 7.88 12.48 15.61
N GLY A 52 8.46 11.64 14.73
CA GLY A 52 7.99 11.52 13.36
C GLY A 52 8.39 12.71 12.49
N ALA A 53 8.13 12.63 11.19
CA ALA A 53 8.23 13.78 10.32
C ALA A 53 6.95 14.62 10.45
N LEU A 54 7.07 15.95 10.44
CA LEU A 54 5.95 16.87 10.60
C LEU A 54 5.12 17.04 9.31
N SER A 55 5.68 16.63 8.17
CA SER A 55 5.00 16.64 6.87
C SER A 55 5.66 15.64 5.93
N TRP A 56 4.97 15.36 4.82
CA TRP A 56 5.41 14.41 3.80
C TRP A 56 6.74 14.78 3.14
N GLY A 57 6.96 16.05 2.76
CA GLY A 57 8.15 16.48 2.03
C GLY A 57 9.50 16.11 2.70
N PRO A 58 9.73 16.50 3.98
CA PRO A 58 10.92 16.07 4.72
C PRO A 58 11.04 14.55 4.88
N ALA A 59 9.92 13.83 4.99
CA ALA A 59 9.93 12.37 5.08
C ALA A 59 10.36 11.72 3.76
N ALA A 60 9.83 12.19 2.64
CA ALA A 60 10.19 11.77 1.30
C ALA A 60 11.68 12.03 1.01
N LEU A 61 12.20 13.22 1.33
CA LEU A 61 13.64 13.49 1.23
C LEU A 61 14.47 12.55 2.12
N GLY A 62 13.99 12.27 3.33
CA GLY A 62 14.61 11.31 4.24
C GLY A 62 14.62 9.86 3.71
N SER A 63 13.68 9.51 2.83
CA SER A 63 13.58 8.19 2.21
C SER A 63 14.60 7.98 1.08
N VAL A 64 15.07 9.04 0.43
CA VAL A 64 16.00 8.97 -0.72
C VAL A 64 17.23 8.12 -0.45
N THR A 65 17.79 8.21 0.76
CA THR A 65 19.00 7.46 1.14
C THR A 65 18.72 6.04 1.63
N ASN A 66 17.48 5.75 2.03
CA ASN A 66 17.05 4.43 2.50
C ASN A 66 15.55 4.22 2.24
N PRO A 67 15.16 3.86 1.01
CA PRO A 67 13.76 3.74 0.60
C PRO A 67 13.01 2.55 1.25
N ASP A 68 13.75 1.67 1.92
CA ASP A 68 13.20 0.52 2.65
C ASP A 68 13.19 0.76 4.17
N ARG A 69 13.44 2.00 4.61
CA ARG A 69 13.38 2.38 6.01
C ARG A 69 11.98 2.10 6.57
N SER A 70 11.92 1.63 7.80
CA SER A 70 10.65 1.50 8.52
C SER A 70 10.31 2.81 9.23
N PRO A 71 9.05 3.27 9.23
CA PRO A 71 8.63 4.42 10.01
C PRO A 71 8.77 4.13 11.52
N ALA A 72 8.98 5.19 12.31
CA ALA A 72 9.19 5.03 13.74
C ALA A 72 8.00 4.35 14.42
N GLY A 73 8.26 3.31 15.21
CA GLY A 73 7.24 2.57 15.95
C GLY A 73 6.55 1.45 15.18
N ALA A 74 6.86 1.27 13.90
CA ALA A 74 6.35 0.15 13.10
C ALA A 74 7.34 -1.03 13.02
N ASN A 75 6.83 -2.19 12.59
CA ASN A 75 7.59 -3.39 12.23
C ASN A 75 8.34 -4.07 13.38
N ASP A 76 7.88 -3.86 14.62
CA ASP A 76 8.26 -4.70 15.76
C ASP A 76 7.46 -6.01 15.72
N PHE A 77 8.02 -7.03 15.07
CA PHE A 77 7.39 -8.37 14.97
C PHE A 77 7.38 -9.16 16.30
N ALA A 78 8.00 -8.64 17.37
CA ALA A 78 7.82 -9.19 18.71
C ALA A 78 6.60 -8.60 19.45
N CYS A 79 6.00 -7.53 18.92
CA CYS A 79 4.84 -6.87 19.54
C CYS A 79 3.65 -7.82 19.65
N LYS A 80 3.00 -7.81 20.82
CA LYS A 80 1.78 -8.59 21.09
C LYS A 80 0.60 -7.62 21.30
N PRO A 81 -0.47 -7.72 20.48
CA PRO A 81 -1.67 -6.92 20.66
C PRO A 81 -2.23 -7.08 22.08
N SER A 82 -2.71 -5.99 22.65
CA SER A 82 -3.29 -5.98 24.00
C SER A 82 -4.78 -6.29 23.95
N ALA A 83 -5.41 -6.51 25.11
CA ALA A 83 -6.86 -6.64 25.17
C ALA A 83 -7.59 -5.35 24.76
N ALA A 84 -6.98 -4.18 24.97
CA ALA A 84 -7.54 -2.89 24.55
C ALA A 84 -7.44 -2.67 23.03
N HIS A 85 -6.38 -3.20 22.41
CA HIS A 85 -6.14 -3.11 20.96
C HIS A 85 -5.80 -4.51 20.41
N PRO A 86 -6.79 -5.39 20.23
CA PRO A 86 -6.57 -6.80 19.91
C PRO A 86 -6.17 -7.04 18.44
N TYR A 87 -6.43 -6.08 17.55
CA TYR A 87 -6.06 -6.16 16.14
C TYR A 87 -4.78 -5.35 15.90
N PRO A 88 -3.68 -5.95 15.42
CA PRO A 88 -2.52 -5.19 14.98
C PRO A 88 -2.89 -4.38 13.73
N VAL A 89 -2.30 -3.19 13.61
CA VAL A 89 -2.56 -2.26 12.51
C VAL A 89 -1.51 -2.46 11.42
N VAL A 90 -1.96 -2.67 10.19
CA VAL A 90 -1.10 -2.70 8.99
C VAL A 90 -1.33 -1.44 8.17
N LEU A 91 -0.25 -0.67 8.00
CA LEU A 91 -0.19 0.57 7.24
C LEU A 91 0.17 0.30 5.79
N VAL A 92 -0.64 0.83 4.86
CA VAL A 92 -0.59 0.49 3.43
C VAL A 92 -0.44 1.77 2.59
N HIS A 93 0.79 2.06 2.15
CA HIS A 93 1.13 3.36 1.56
C HIS A 93 0.47 3.64 0.19
N GLY A 94 0.52 4.90 -0.28
CA GLY A 94 -0.02 5.32 -1.56
C GLY A 94 0.92 5.10 -2.76
N THR A 95 0.44 5.50 -3.94
CA THR A 95 1.18 5.46 -5.22
C THR A 95 2.44 6.32 -5.14
N PHE A 96 3.56 5.83 -5.67
CA PHE A 96 4.88 6.50 -5.68
C PHE A 96 5.53 6.72 -4.32
N GLU A 97 4.86 6.38 -3.23
CA GLU A 97 5.37 6.44 -1.86
C GLU A 97 5.97 5.09 -1.43
N ASN A 98 6.50 5.06 -0.21
CA ASN A 98 6.97 3.87 0.50
C ASN A 98 6.49 3.90 1.96
N ALA A 99 6.82 2.85 2.72
CA ALA A 99 6.41 2.73 4.12
C ALA A 99 6.94 3.88 5.00
N PHE A 100 8.13 4.44 4.70
CA PHE A 100 8.73 5.48 5.53
C PHE A 100 8.10 6.84 5.27
N ASP A 101 8.09 7.28 4.01
CA ASP A 101 7.66 8.64 3.66
C ASP A 101 6.15 8.86 3.77
N ASN A 102 5.34 7.80 3.74
CA ASN A 102 3.90 7.94 3.92
C ASN A 102 3.49 7.88 5.39
N TRP A 103 4.22 7.12 6.23
CA TRP A 103 3.78 6.82 7.60
C TRP A 103 4.65 7.40 8.72
N SER A 104 5.62 8.25 8.38
CA SER A 104 6.44 8.92 9.40
C SER A 104 5.66 9.89 10.29
N GLY A 105 4.44 10.29 9.90
CA GLY A 105 3.50 11.04 10.73
C GLY A 105 2.64 10.15 11.62
N LEU A 106 1.74 9.35 11.02
CA LEU A 106 0.74 8.57 11.75
C LEU A 106 1.29 7.36 12.54
N ALA A 107 2.30 6.63 12.05
CA ALA A 107 2.80 5.42 12.72
C ALA A 107 3.24 5.63 14.18
N PRO A 108 4.07 6.66 14.51
CA PRO A 108 4.46 6.90 15.90
C PRO A 108 3.27 7.31 16.78
N VAL A 109 2.24 7.95 16.23
CA VAL A 109 1.02 8.32 16.96
C VAL A 109 0.24 7.06 17.36
N LEU A 110 0.05 6.12 16.43
CA LEU A 110 -0.60 4.84 16.71
C LEU A 110 0.23 3.98 17.69
N LYS A 111 1.55 3.93 17.51
CA LYS A 111 2.42 3.21 18.45
C LYS A 111 2.32 3.78 19.87
N LYS A 112 2.33 5.12 20.01
CA LYS A 112 2.18 5.79 21.30
C LYS A 112 0.80 5.56 21.92
N ALA A 113 -0.24 5.39 21.09
CA ALA A 113 -1.57 5.01 21.54
C ALA A 113 -1.68 3.53 21.96
N GLY A 114 -0.63 2.72 21.80
CA GLY A 114 -0.58 1.34 22.29
C GLY A 114 -0.86 0.26 21.25
N TYR A 115 -0.98 0.62 19.97
CA TYR A 115 -1.16 -0.35 18.89
C TYR A 115 0.17 -1.05 18.53
N CYS A 116 0.08 -2.32 18.15
CA CYS A 116 1.14 -2.97 17.38
C CYS A 116 1.01 -2.53 15.91
N VAL A 117 1.97 -1.75 15.43
CA VAL A 117 1.94 -1.14 14.09
C VAL A 117 2.92 -1.85 13.16
N PHE A 118 2.47 -2.13 11.94
CA PHE A 118 3.24 -2.76 10.88
C PHE A 118 3.07 -1.94 9.60
N ALA A 119 4.10 -1.85 8.77
CA ALA A 119 4.08 -1.11 7.52
C ALA A 119 4.87 -1.89 6.46
N LEU A 120 4.23 -2.16 5.33
CA LEU A 120 4.83 -2.89 4.22
C LEU A 120 5.28 -1.94 3.11
N ASN A 121 6.28 -2.37 2.35
CA ASN A 121 6.56 -1.86 1.02
C ASN A 121 5.99 -2.85 0.00
N TYR A 122 5.38 -2.34 -1.07
CA TYR A 122 4.78 -3.17 -2.11
C TYR A 122 4.87 -2.51 -3.50
N GLY A 123 4.67 -3.28 -4.56
CA GLY A 123 4.55 -2.75 -5.93
C GLY A 123 5.79 -2.04 -6.45
N GLU A 124 6.98 -2.38 -5.97
CA GLU A 124 8.24 -1.81 -6.48
C GLU A 124 8.62 -2.42 -7.85
N SER A 125 9.16 -1.59 -8.74
CA SER A 125 9.58 -2.00 -10.10
C SER A 125 10.93 -2.72 -10.12
N ALA A 126 11.75 -2.49 -9.10
CA ALA A 126 13.03 -3.13 -8.86
C ALA A 126 13.34 -3.12 -7.35
N PRO A 127 14.21 -4.01 -6.85
CA PRO A 127 14.61 -4.00 -5.44
C PRO A 127 15.16 -2.63 -5.03
N ARG A 128 14.67 -2.11 -3.90
CA ARG A 128 15.07 -0.80 -3.35
C ARG A 128 14.74 0.38 -4.25
N ALA A 129 13.76 0.25 -5.15
CA ALA A 129 13.25 1.40 -5.90
C ALA A 129 12.76 2.48 -4.92
N LEU A 130 13.08 3.74 -5.22
CA LEU A 130 12.69 4.88 -4.41
C LEU A 130 11.16 5.02 -4.37
N MET A 131 10.55 5.04 -5.55
CA MET A 131 9.10 5.02 -5.72
C MET A 131 8.61 3.57 -5.69
N LYS A 132 7.56 3.32 -4.90
CA LYS A 132 6.89 2.02 -4.83
C LYS A 132 5.41 2.18 -5.16
N ALA A 133 4.62 1.12 -4.98
CA ALA A 133 3.22 1.08 -5.40
C ALA A 133 3.01 1.43 -6.90
N THR A 134 3.94 1.03 -7.76
CA THR A 134 3.91 1.29 -9.21
C THR A 134 3.49 0.07 -10.04
N GLY A 135 3.66 -1.13 -9.50
CA GLY A 135 3.29 -2.38 -10.16
C GLY A 135 1.77 -2.65 -10.21
N PRO A 136 1.34 -3.72 -10.90
CA PRO A 136 -0.08 -4.04 -11.05
C PRO A 136 -0.79 -4.21 -9.71
N ILE A 137 -2.05 -3.78 -9.62
CA ILE A 137 -2.84 -3.81 -8.37
C ILE A 137 -3.00 -5.24 -7.85
N ALA A 138 -3.34 -6.19 -8.73
CA ALA A 138 -3.52 -7.59 -8.35
C ALA A 138 -2.23 -8.22 -7.78
N ALA A 139 -1.07 -7.87 -8.34
CA ALA A 139 0.22 -8.35 -7.83
C ALA A 139 0.55 -7.72 -6.47
N SER A 140 0.27 -6.43 -6.32
CA SER A 140 0.44 -5.69 -5.07
C SER A 140 -0.44 -6.25 -3.94
N ALA A 141 -1.70 -6.60 -4.24
CA ALA A 141 -2.62 -7.20 -3.28
C ALA A 141 -2.14 -8.57 -2.76
N LYS A 142 -1.45 -9.37 -3.59
CA LYS A 142 -0.81 -10.62 -3.13
C LYS A 142 0.37 -10.39 -2.19
N GLN A 143 1.12 -9.30 -2.41
CA GLN A 143 2.17 -8.90 -1.48
C GLN A 143 1.56 -8.48 -0.14
N LEU A 144 0.46 -7.72 -0.15
CA LEU A 144 -0.30 -7.39 1.06
C LEU A 144 -0.81 -8.65 1.76
N ALA A 145 -1.39 -9.61 1.03
CA ALA A 145 -1.85 -10.87 1.60
C ALA A 145 -0.74 -11.63 2.34
N THR A 146 0.42 -11.76 1.70
CA THR A 146 1.60 -12.40 2.29
C THR A 146 2.07 -11.66 3.54
N TYR A 147 2.05 -10.34 3.51
CA TYR A 147 2.47 -9.51 4.63
C TYR A 147 1.51 -9.59 5.81
N VAL A 148 0.19 -9.56 5.57
CA VAL A 148 -0.83 -9.75 6.60
C VAL A 148 -0.69 -11.12 7.25
N ASP A 149 -0.46 -12.19 6.48
CA ASP A 149 -0.24 -13.52 7.03
C ASP A 149 0.98 -13.59 7.95
N LYS A 150 2.07 -12.89 7.57
CA LYS A 150 3.25 -12.76 8.43
C LYS A 150 2.93 -12.02 9.73
N VAL A 151 2.16 -10.94 9.67
CA VAL A 151 1.75 -10.16 10.86
C VAL A 151 0.87 -11.00 11.78
N LEU A 152 -0.14 -11.69 11.24
CA LEU A 152 -1.02 -12.57 12.01
C LEU A 152 -0.23 -13.70 12.69
N ALA A 153 0.68 -14.35 11.96
CA ALA A 153 1.54 -15.40 12.50
C ALA A 153 2.46 -14.89 13.63
N ALA A 154 3.05 -13.70 13.47
CA ALA A 154 3.96 -13.14 14.45
C ALA A 154 3.23 -12.66 15.72
N THR A 155 2.06 -12.06 15.57
CA THR A 155 1.29 -11.48 16.68
C THR A 155 0.43 -12.51 17.40
N GLY A 156 -0.08 -13.51 16.68
CA GLY A 156 -1.09 -14.46 17.16
C GLY A 156 -2.52 -13.93 17.05
N ALA A 157 -2.74 -12.76 16.46
CA ALA A 157 -4.07 -12.22 16.23
C ALA A 157 -4.81 -12.99 15.13
N ALA A 158 -6.15 -13.01 15.19
CA ALA A 158 -6.98 -13.65 14.17
C ALA A 158 -7.28 -12.74 12.96
N LYS A 159 -7.27 -11.42 13.19
CA LYS A 159 -7.51 -10.39 12.17
C LYS A 159 -6.58 -9.21 12.39
N VAL A 160 -6.42 -8.38 11.36
CA VAL A 160 -5.75 -7.08 11.41
C VAL A 160 -6.74 -5.95 11.15
N ASP A 161 -6.38 -4.74 11.56
CA ASP A 161 -6.95 -3.52 10.99
C ASP A 161 -6.00 -2.99 9.92
N LEU A 162 -6.54 -2.56 8.78
CA LEU A 162 -5.79 -1.88 7.73
C LEU A 162 -6.02 -0.38 7.84
N VAL A 163 -4.93 0.38 7.80
CA VAL A 163 -5.00 1.83 7.54
C VAL A 163 -4.22 2.09 6.27
N GLY A 164 -4.91 2.55 5.23
CA GLY A 164 -4.30 2.76 3.93
C GLY A 164 -4.46 4.19 3.44
N HIS A 165 -3.50 4.67 2.66
CA HIS A 165 -3.53 5.97 2.02
C HIS A 165 -3.70 5.80 0.51
N SER A 166 -4.51 6.65 -0.14
CA SER A 166 -4.58 6.70 -1.61
C SER A 166 -4.89 5.31 -2.21
N GLN A 167 -4.05 4.80 -3.11
CA GLN A 167 -4.09 3.43 -3.63
C GLN A 167 -4.18 2.35 -2.53
N GLY A 168 -3.40 2.50 -1.46
CA GLY A 168 -3.30 1.54 -0.38
C GLY A 168 -4.50 1.53 0.57
N GLY A 169 -5.26 2.63 0.61
CA GLY A 169 -6.55 2.70 1.31
C GLY A 169 -7.75 2.44 0.40
N GLY A 170 -7.52 2.38 -0.91
CA GLY A 170 -8.53 2.22 -1.94
C GLY A 170 -8.45 0.89 -2.66
N LEU A 171 -8.47 0.94 -3.99
CA LEU A 171 -8.60 -0.24 -4.86
C LEU A 171 -7.60 -1.38 -4.57
N MET A 172 -6.39 -1.11 -4.05
CA MET A 172 -5.41 -2.17 -3.76
C MET A 172 -5.78 -2.97 -2.51
N ALA A 173 -6.21 -2.29 -1.44
CA ALA A 173 -6.72 -2.96 -0.24
C ALA A 173 -8.04 -3.67 -0.56
N GLU A 174 -8.96 -3.03 -1.28
CA GLU A 174 -10.21 -3.65 -1.71
C GLU A 174 -9.98 -4.90 -2.58
N TRP A 175 -8.99 -4.88 -3.48
CA TRP A 175 -8.60 -6.06 -4.26
C TRP A 175 -8.13 -7.21 -3.35
N TYR A 176 -7.32 -6.90 -2.33
CA TYR A 176 -6.89 -7.89 -1.34
C TYR A 176 -8.10 -8.50 -0.59
N LEU A 177 -9.04 -7.66 -0.15
CA LEU A 177 -10.25 -8.12 0.53
C LEU A 177 -11.09 -9.08 -0.34
N ARG A 178 -11.31 -8.68 -1.59
CA ARG A 178 -12.19 -9.35 -2.57
C ARG A 178 -11.60 -10.64 -3.15
N PHE A 179 -10.34 -10.62 -3.54
CA PHE A 179 -9.76 -11.66 -4.41
C PHE A 179 -8.62 -12.47 -3.78
N GLU A 180 -8.01 -11.96 -2.71
CA GLU A 180 -6.82 -12.59 -2.10
C GLU A 180 -7.10 -13.08 -0.66
N GLY A 181 -8.39 -13.28 -0.33
CA GLY A 181 -8.85 -13.83 0.94
C GLY A 181 -8.79 -12.86 2.12
N GLY A 182 -8.64 -11.55 1.86
CA GLY A 182 -8.49 -10.54 2.90
C GLY A 182 -9.73 -10.34 3.77
N ALA A 183 -10.95 -10.54 3.24
CA ALA A 183 -12.19 -10.38 4.01
C ALA A 183 -12.24 -11.23 5.29
N ALA A 184 -11.62 -12.42 5.28
CA ALA A 184 -11.56 -13.28 6.45
C ALA A 184 -10.54 -12.83 7.50
N LYS A 185 -9.56 -12.00 7.09
CA LYS A 185 -8.37 -11.63 7.87
C LYS A 185 -8.35 -10.16 8.29
N VAL A 186 -9.28 -9.35 7.79
CA VAL A 186 -9.40 -7.94 8.12
C VAL A 186 -10.65 -7.71 8.97
N HIS A 187 -10.48 -6.91 10.03
CA HIS A 187 -11.57 -6.44 10.87
C HIS A 187 -12.10 -5.09 10.35
N HIS A 188 -11.21 -4.12 10.13
CA HIS A 188 -11.54 -2.80 9.62
C HIS A 188 -10.56 -2.34 8.54
N LEU A 189 -11.06 -1.77 7.44
CA LEU A 189 -10.29 -0.94 6.50
C LEU A 189 -10.58 0.55 6.71
N VAL A 190 -9.58 1.31 7.14
CA VAL A 190 -9.61 2.77 7.25
C VAL A 190 -8.81 3.37 6.10
N GLY A 191 -9.49 3.96 5.12
CA GLY A 191 -8.88 4.64 3.98
C GLY A 191 -8.74 6.15 4.23
N ILE A 192 -7.51 6.67 4.11
CA ILE A 192 -7.20 8.10 4.08
C ILE A 192 -7.04 8.51 2.63
N ASN A 193 -7.88 9.44 2.18
CA ASN A 193 -7.98 9.87 0.78
C ASN A 193 -7.98 8.71 -0.24
N PRO A 194 -8.78 7.63 -0.06
CA PRO A 194 -8.60 6.38 -0.79
C PRO A 194 -9.06 6.48 -2.25
N SER A 195 -8.29 5.92 -3.20
CA SER A 195 -8.66 5.91 -4.63
C SER A 195 -9.65 4.78 -4.99
N ASN A 196 -10.72 4.64 -4.21
CA ASN A 196 -11.70 3.56 -4.33
C ASN A 196 -12.22 3.39 -5.76
N HIS A 197 -12.93 4.39 -6.30
CA HIS A 197 -13.46 4.35 -7.66
C HIS A 197 -12.50 4.97 -8.70
N GLY A 198 -11.20 4.96 -8.39
CA GLY A 198 -10.15 5.46 -9.26
C GLY A 198 -10.06 6.99 -9.35
N THR A 199 -9.13 7.43 -10.20
CA THR A 199 -8.86 8.84 -10.48
C THR A 199 -8.66 9.13 -11.98
N THR A 200 -8.49 10.40 -12.33
CA THR A 200 -8.16 10.90 -13.65
C THR A 200 -6.65 10.85 -13.92
N ALA A 201 -6.27 10.85 -15.20
CA ALA A 201 -4.87 10.96 -15.59
C ALA A 201 -4.20 12.23 -15.05
N SER A 202 -4.92 13.36 -14.97
CA SER A 202 -4.39 14.61 -14.41
C SER A 202 -4.10 14.48 -12.92
N GLY A 203 -4.94 13.77 -12.16
CA GLY A 203 -4.68 13.50 -10.75
C GLY A 203 -3.38 12.72 -10.53
N THR A 204 -3.14 11.69 -11.34
CA THR A 204 -1.88 10.93 -11.30
C THR A 204 -0.66 11.78 -11.68
N ILE A 205 -0.80 12.70 -12.65
CA ILE A 205 0.26 13.65 -13.01
C ILE A 205 0.61 14.55 -11.83
N HIS A 206 -0.40 15.15 -11.18
CA HIS A 206 -0.17 16.01 -10.02
C HIS A 206 0.58 15.29 -8.89
N LEU A 207 0.26 14.02 -8.64
CA LEU A 207 0.97 13.22 -7.63
C LEU A 207 2.43 12.94 -8.04
N LEU A 208 2.66 12.60 -9.31
CA LEU A 208 4.01 12.37 -9.83
C LEU A 208 4.85 13.65 -9.76
N ASP A 209 4.30 14.80 -10.15
CA ASP A 209 4.99 16.09 -10.10
C ASP A 209 5.40 16.44 -8.66
N ALA A 210 4.50 16.24 -7.69
CA ALA A 210 4.81 16.44 -6.27
C ALA A 210 5.95 15.52 -5.80
N ALA A 211 5.94 14.25 -6.18
CA ALA A 211 6.98 13.28 -5.84
C ALA A 211 8.34 13.65 -6.45
N LEU A 212 8.36 14.12 -7.71
CA LEU A 212 9.59 14.51 -8.40
C LEU A 212 10.17 15.84 -7.90
N ASP A 213 9.32 16.80 -7.52
CA ASP A 213 9.77 18.08 -6.96
C ASP A 213 10.59 17.87 -5.68
N VAL A 214 10.14 16.96 -4.81
CA VAL A 214 10.83 16.63 -3.55
C VAL A 214 12.10 15.80 -3.76
N ALA A 215 12.08 14.84 -4.69
CA ALA A 215 13.23 13.96 -4.94
C ALA A 215 14.41 14.69 -5.63
N GLY A 216 14.19 15.92 -6.14
CA GLY A 216 15.05 16.54 -7.12
C GLY A 216 14.95 15.81 -8.46
N HIS A 217 15.28 16.47 -9.57
CA HIS A 217 15.14 15.95 -10.94
C HIS A 217 16.11 14.79 -11.30
N VAL A 218 16.46 13.94 -10.34
CA VAL A 218 17.46 12.88 -10.45
C VAL A 218 16.83 11.64 -11.07
N GLY A 219 16.80 11.59 -12.40
CA GLY A 219 16.46 10.40 -13.18
C GLY A 219 15.37 10.64 -14.23
N LYS A 220 15.42 9.87 -15.33
CA LYS A 220 14.37 9.89 -16.36
C LYS A 220 12.99 9.69 -15.69
N PRO A 221 11.94 10.40 -16.13
CA PRO A 221 10.61 10.24 -15.55
C PRO A 221 10.23 8.77 -15.64
N LEU A 222 10.09 8.10 -14.50
CA LEU A 222 9.32 6.86 -14.42
C LEU A 222 7.86 7.30 -14.61
N GLY A 223 7.53 7.53 -15.87
CA GLY A 223 6.35 8.28 -16.27
C GLY A 223 5.06 7.53 -16.01
N LEU A 224 3.99 8.19 -16.43
CA LEU A 224 2.57 7.79 -16.52
C LEU A 224 2.29 6.40 -17.14
N ASP A 225 3.31 5.60 -17.43
CA ASP A 225 3.23 4.23 -17.92
C ASP A 225 3.19 3.17 -16.81
N SER A 226 3.21 3.57 -15.53
CA SER A 226 3.13 2.62 -14.41
C SER A 226 1.82 1.79 -14.47
N PRO A 227 1.87 0.46 -14.30
CA PRO A 227 0.68 -0.37 -14.23
C PRO A 227 -0.33 0.11 -13.18
N ALA A 228 0.13 0.51 -12.00
CA ALA A 228 -0.73 1.04 -10.94
C ALA A 228 -1.53 2.28 -11.36
N ALA A 229 -0.91 3.21 -12.10
CA ALA A 229 -1.60 4.39 -12.62
C ALA A 229 -2.70 4.02 -13.63
N LYS A 230 -2.41 3.05 -14.51
CA LYS A 230 -3.39 2.55 -15.49
C LYS A 230 -4.55 1.84 -14.80
N ASP A 231 -4.26 1.01 -13.81
CA ASP A 231 -5.26 0.29 -13.02
C ASP A 231 -6.15 1.25 -12.21
N GLN A 232 -5.60 2.37 -11.73
CA GLN A 232 -6.32 3.41 -11.00
C GLN A 232 -7.14 4.36 -11.88
N THR A 233 -6.94 4.34 -13.20
CA THR A 233 -7.66 5.24 -14.10
C THR A 233 -9.15 4.88 -14.12
N ILE A 234 -10.04 5.85 -13.91
CA ILE A 234 -11.50 5.65 -13.96
C ILE A 234 -11.89 4.88 -15.24
N GLY A 235 -12.67 3.82 -15.07
CA GLY A 235 -13.10 2.96 -16.16
C GLY A 235 -12.11 1.87 -16.55
N SER A 236 -10.98 1.71 -15.85
CA SER A 236 -10.04 0.60 -16.07
C SER A 236 -10.73 -0.77 -15.90
N PRO A 237 -10.26 -1.82 -16.59
CA PRO A 237 -10.75 -3.18 -16.39
C PRO A 237 -10.62 -3.65 -14.94
N VAL A 238 -9.60 -3.17 -14.21
CA VAL A 238 -9.38 -3.48 -12.79
C VAL A 238 -10.50 -2.93 -11.93
N LEU A 239 -10.88 -1.65 -12.09
CA LEU A 239 -11.98 -1.06 -11.35
C LEU A 239 -13.32 -1.71 -11.70
N GLN A 240 -13.56 -1.96 -12.99
CA GLN A 240 -14.77 -2.65 -13.44
C GLN A 240 -14.90 -4.04 -12.81
N GLN A 241 -13.81 -4.80 -12.76
CA GLN A 241 -13.80 -6.12 -12.13
C GLN A 241 -13.99 -6.04 -10.62
N LEU A 242 -13.30 -5.12 -9.95
CA LEU A 242 -13.30 -5.00 -8.49
C LEU A 242 -14.68 -4.63 -7.95
N TYR A 243 -15.33 -3.63 -8.56
CA TYR A 243 -16.60 -3.07 -8.09
C TYR A 243 -17.84 -3.68 -8.77
N ALA A 244 -17.68 -4.70 -9.62
CA ALA A 244 -18.79 -5.37 -10.30
C ALA A 244 -19.87 -5.92 -9.34
N LYS A 245 -19.51 -6.18 -8.08
CA LYS A 245 -20.41 -6.73 -7.03
C LYS A 245 -20.70 -5.73 -5.91
N GLY A 246 -20.47 -4.44 -6.14
CA GLY A 246 -20.57 -3.39 -5.13
C GLY A 246 -19.29 -3.25 -4.30
N ASP A 247 -19.31 -2.30 -3.38
CA ASP A 247 -18.07 -1.72 -2.86
C ASP A 247 -17.40 -2.56 -1.78
N THR A 248 -18.18 -3.30 -1.00
CA THR A 248 -17.68 -3.90 0.25
C THR A 248 -17.75 -5.43 0.28
N GLU A 249 -16.92 -6.02 1.14
CA GLU A 249 -17.00 -7.43 1.57
C GLU A 249 -17.74 -7.61 2.91
N PRO A 250 -18.58 -8.65 3.07
CA PRO A 250 -19.24 -8.97 4.33
C PRO A 250 -18.26 -9.24 5.47
N GLY A 251 -18.59 -8.79 6.69
CA GLY A 251 -17.80 -9.04 7.89
C GLY A 251 -16.58 -8.12 8.06
N VAL A 252 -16.46 -7.09 7.22
CA VAL A 252 -15.45 -6.03 7.30
C VAL A 252 -16.13 -4.69 7.56
N ALA A 253 -15.56 -3.90 8.48
CA ALA A 253 -15.93 -2.50 8.68
C ALA A 253 -15.09 -1.60 7.77
N TYR A 254 -15.68 -0.51 7.28
CA TYR A 254 -15.02 0.44 6.39
C TYR A 254 -15.16 1.85 6.94
N THR A 255 -14.08 2.62 6.89
CA THR A 255 -14.13 4.07 7.10
C THR A 255 -13.31 4.76 6.04
N THR A 256 -13.90 5.74 5.36
CA THR A 256 -13.16 6.61 4.44
C THR A 256 -13.06 8.00 5.08
N ILE A 257 -11.86 8.54 5.10
CA ILE A 257 -11.58 9.92 5.52
C ILE A 257 -11.14 10.65 4.26
N VAL A 258 -12.00 11.52 3.77
CA VAL A 258 -11.92 12.13 2.44
C VAL A 258 -11.74 13.62 2.60
N SER A 259 -10.86 14.22 1.80
CA SER A 259 -10.73 15.69 1.73
C SER A 259 -11.39 16.26 0.47
N ARG A 260 -12.17 17.33 0.62
CA ARG A 260 -12.76 18.08 -0.50
C ARG A 260 -11.69 18.76 -1.37
N THR A 261 -10.52 19.07 -0.80
CA THR A 261 -9.41 19.75 -1.48
C THR A 261 -8.45 18.77 -2.17
N ASP A 262 -8.79 17.48 -2.23
CA ASP A 262 -8.00 16.48 -2.92
C ASP A 262 -7.95 16.73 -4.44
N LEU A 263 -6.76 17.03 -4.95
CA LEU A 263 -6.48 17.28 -6.37
C LEU A 263 -5.96 16.04 -7.10
N VAL A 264 -5.73 14.94 -6.38
CA VAL A 264 -5.18 13.70 -6.94
C VAL A 264 -6.27 12.69 -7.21
N VAL A 265 -7.26 12.52 -6.33
CA VAL A 265 -8.42 11.65 -6.57
C VAL A 265 -9.64 12.51 -6.86
N THR A 266 -9.85 12.78 -8.15
CA THR A 266 -10.90 13.70 -8.61
C THR A 266 -11.97 12.98 -9.45
N PRO A 267 -13.27 13.24 -9.22
CA PRO A 267 -13.81 14.05 -8.12
C PRO A 267 -13.58 13.36 -6.76
N TYR A 268 -13.39 14.13 -5.68
CA TYR A 268 -13.13 13.57 -4.34
C TYR A 268 -14.23 12.60 -3.86
N THR A 269 -15.44 12.70 -4.42
CA THR A 269 -16.55 11.79 -4.14
C THR A 269 -16.29 10.35 -4.58
N ASN A 270 -15.37 10.10 -5.51
CA ASN A 270 -14.96 8.75 -5.92
C ASN A 270 -14.32 7.95 -4.78
N GLN A 271 -13.91 8.62 -3.71
CA GLN A 271 -13.27 8.01 -2.56
C GLN A 271 -14.28 7.40 -1.58
N PHE A 272 -15.55 7.80 -1.65
CA PHE A 272 -16.59 7.23 -0.79
C PHE A 272 -16.96 5.80 -1.20
N LEU A 273 -17.42 5.01 -0.22
CA LEU A 273 -17.92 3.66 -0.41
C LEU A 273 -19.43 3.59 -0.10
N THR A 274 -20.10 2.61 -0.68
CA THR A 274 -21.50 2.28 -0.42
C THR A 274 -21.58 0.95 0.32
N ALA A 275 -22.26 0.92 1.47
CA ALA A 275 -22.38 -0.31 2.25
C ALA A 275 -23.17 -1.39 1.49
N GLY A 276 -22.52 -2.52 1.22
CA GLY A 276 -23.16 -3.75 0.76
C GLY A 276 -23.66 -4.61 1.92
N PRO A 277 -24.33 -5.74 1.62
CA PRO A 277 -24.85 -6.64 2.64
C PRO A 277 -23.76 -7.15 3.59
N GLY A 278 -24.01 -7.05 4.90
CA GLY A 278 -23.11 -7.58 5.93
C GLY A 278 -21.82 -6.77 6.16
N ALA A 279 -21.69 -5.60 5.55
CA ALA A 279 -20.60 -4.65 5.78
C ALA A 279 -21.13 -3.35 6.41
N THR A 280 -20.26 -2.61 7.10
CA THR A 280 -20.57 -1.27 7.61
C THR A 280 -19.64 -0.25 6.95
N VAL A 281 -20.18 0.87 6.51
CA VAL A 281 -19.39 1.96 5.92
C VAL A 281 -19.64 3.25 6.68
N ARG A 282 -18.56 3.95 7.02
CA ARG A 282 -18.58 5.32 7.52
C ARG A 282 -17.74 6.20 6.60
N ASN A 283 -18.40 7.02 5.79
CA ASN A 283 -17.73 8.04 5.00
C ASN A 283 -17.63 9.34 5.81
N ILE A 284 -16.44 9.90 5.93
CA ILE A 284 -16.16 11.14 6.66
C ILE A 284 -15.54 12.11 5.67
N LEU A 285 -16.21 13.24 5.45
CA LEU A 285 -15.59 14.38 4.79
C LEU A 285 -14.87 15.21 5.84
N LEU A 286 -13.56 15.40 5.69
CA LEU A 286 -12.71 16.09 6.67
C LEU A 286 -13.27 17.47 7.02
N GLN A 287 -13.72 18.22 6.01
CA GLN A 287 -14.28 19.57 6.20
C GLN A 287 -15.64 19.60 6.90
N ASP A 288 -16.38 18.49 6.98
CA ASP A 288 -17.60 18.42 7.79
C ASP A 288 -17.28 18.29 9.30
N VAL A 289 -16.07 17.83 9.63
CA VAL A 289 -15.58 17.69 11.00
C VAL A 289 -14.74 18.91 11.40
N CYS A 290 -13.82 19.31 10.54
CA CYS A 290 -12.90 20.44 10.72
C CYS A 290 -12.99 21.38 9.50
N PRO A 291 -13.91 22.38 9.50
CA PRO A 291 -14.21 23.20 8.32
C PRO A 291 -13.05 24.04 7.77
N LEU A 292 -12.06 24.36 8.62
CA LEU A 292 -10.87 25.14 8.26
C LEU A 292 -9.67 24.27 7.89
N ASP A 293 -9.85 22.96 7.90
CA ASP A 293 -8.82 22.03 7.50
C ASP A 293 -8.83 21.86 5.98
N LEU A 294 -7.77 22.33 5.33
CA LEU A 294 -7.63 22.32 3.87
C LEU A 294 -6.62 21.28 3.38
N THR A 295 -6.22 20.34 4.25
CA THR A 295 -5.26 19.28 3.94
C THR A 295 -5.60 18.58 2.62
N GLY A 296 -4.60 18.51 1.73
CA GLY A 296 -4.71 17.89 0.41
C GLY A 296 -4.53 16.38 0.45
N HIS A 297 -4.19 15.78 -0.69
CA HIS A 297 -4.08 14.33 -0.84
C HIS A 297 -2.97 13.75 0.05
N VAL A 298 -1.73 14.23 -0.14
CA VAL A 298 -0.52 13.68 0.52
C VAL A 298 -0.37 14.15 1.98
N GLY A 299 -1.03 15.25 2.35
CA GLY A 299 -1.03 15.73 3.73
C GLY A 299 -1.84 14.88 4.71
N GLY A 300 -2.78 14.04 4.25
CA GLY A 300 -3.69 13.28 5.12
C GLY A 300 -2.97 12.41 6.17
N PRO A 301 -1.99 11.57 5.78
CA PRO A 301 -1.17 10.78 6.72
C PRO A 301 -0.23 11.60 7.64
N TYR A 302 -0.24 12.94 7.50
CA TYR A 302 0.49 13.91 8.30
C TYR A 302 -0.39 14.81 9.15
N ASP A 303 -1.71 14.64 9.08
CA ASP A 303 -2.69 15.55 9.66
C ASP A 303 -3.18 15.08 11.04
N PRO A 304 -2.99 15.86 12.12
CA PRO A 304 -3.47 15.51 13.46
C PRO A 304 -4.98 15.33 13.59
N ASN A 305 -5.79 16.03 12.78
CA ASN A 305 -7.23 15.84 12.72
C ASN A 305 -7.57 14.47 12.13
N VAL A 306 -6.87 14.09 11.04
CA VAL A 306 -6.97 12.75 10.45
C VAL A 306 -6.49 11.67 11.42
N TYR A 307 -5.42 11.90 12.20
CA TYR A 307 -4.96 10.94 13.21
C TYR A 307 -6.05 10.63 14.23
N GLN A 308 -6.76 11.65 14.70
CA GLN A 308 -7.84 11.45 15.66
C GLN A 308 -9.01 10.67 15.02
N LEU A 309 -9.35 10.98 13.77
CA LEU A 309 -10.36 10.24 13.02
C LEU A 309 -9.99 8.77 12.82
N VAL A 310 -8.72 8.48 12.47
CA VAL A 310 -8.22 7.10 12.36
C VAL A 310 -8.33 6.36 13.69
N ARG A 311 -7.87 6.95 14.80
CA ARG A 311 -7.99 6.31 16.12
C ARG A 311 -9.44 6.05 16.52
N ASN A 312 -10.33 7.00 16.27
CA ASN A 312 -11.76 6.83 16.53
C ASN A 312 -12.38 5.72 15.66
N ALA A 313 -11.86 5.50 14.46
CA ALA A 313 -12.29 4.39 13.61
C ALA A 313 -11.77 3.05 14.15
N LEU A 314 -10.51 2.99 14.59
CA LEU A 314 -9.87 1.78 15.13
C LEU A 314 -10.37 1.38 16.53
N ASP A 315 -10.88 2.32 17.32
CA ASP A 315 -11.49 2.07 18.62
C ASP A 315 -12.79 2.88 18.80
N PRO A 316 -13.89 2.45 18.15
CA PRO A 316 -15.15 3.19 18.16
C PRO A 316 -15.81 3.20 19.54
N ALA A 317 -15.49 2.24 20.43
CA ALA A 317 -16.04 2.18 21.78
C ALA A 317 -15.51 3.30 22.68
N HIS A 318 -14.31 3.83 22.38
CA HIS A 318 -13.68 4.92 23.11
C HIS A 318 -13.43 6.15 22.23
N ALA A 319 -14.20 6.31 21.14
CA ALA A 319 -14.06 7.43 20.23
C ALA A 319 -14.30 8.77 20.95
N GLU A 320 -13.38 9.72 20.76
CA GLU A 320 -13.46 11.05 21.37
C GLU A 320 -13.92 12.11 20.35
N PRO A 321 -14.58 13.19 20.79
CA PRO A 321 -14.86 14.33 19.91
C PRO A 321 -13.60 14.88 19.26
N VAL A 322 -13.66 15.17 17.96
CA VAL A 322 -12.51 15.69 17.22
C VAL A 322 -12.20 17.12 17.65
N ARG A 323 -10.93 17.38 18.00
CA ARG A 323 -10.44 18.71 18.37
C ARG A 323 -9.58 19.26 17.25
N CYS A 324 -10.20 20.06 16.38
CA CYS A 324 -9.55 20.55 15.19
C CYS A 324 -8.32 21.41 15.50
N ALA A 325 -7.17 20.98 14.98
CA ALA A 325 -5.98 21.80 14.82
C ALA A 325 -6.05 22.57 13.51
N LEU A 326 -5.46 23.77 13.49
CA LEU A 326 -5.31 24.55 12.26
C LEU A 326 -4.22 23.91 11.39
N MET A 327 -4.57 23.59 10.15
CA MET A 327 -3.67 23.05 9.13
C MET A 327 -3.44 24.13 8.06
N PRO A 328 -2.32 24.88 8.13
CA PRO A 328 -2.17 26.09 7.31
C PRO A 328 -1.69 25.85 5.87
N ILE A 329 -1.46 24.60 5.44
CA ILE A 329 -0.87 24.33 4.12
C ILE A 329 -1.64 23.20 3.41
N PRO A 330 -2.26 23.47 2.25
CA PRO A 330 -2.64 22.43 1.31
C PRO A 330 -1.36 21.93 0.63
N VAL A 331 -0.81 20.81 1.11
CA VAL A 331 0.09 19.97 0.30
C VAL A 331 -0.64 18.69 -0.08
#